data_AF-A0A917TRS5-F1
#
_entry.id   AF-A0A917TRS5-F1
#
_cell.length_a   1.000
_cell.length_b   1.000
_cell.length_c   1.000
_cell.angle_alpha   90.00
_cell.angle_beta   90.00
_cell.angle_gamma   90.00
#
_symmetry.space_group_name_H-M   'P 1'
#
loop_
_entity.id
_entity.type
_entity.pdbx_description
1 polymer ?
#
loop_
_entity_poly.entity_id
_entity_poly.type
_entity_poly.pdbx_seq_one_letter_code
_entity_poly.pdbx_strand_id
1 'polypeptide(L)'
;MTGPERSGGRVTRAAKLALFITGAVVLCVVAACGVALALRDWVPGLAGCADITAPTKTAVSTQKVRIEQLWPRLAPVQSVHWQEREARARSCPEIGPMDYVMNGFAVVTAERAEELAQGTVRPSASASPSPGPLPSTAAPPQQVPPDLLPFAPPDPTWVDIGDHLLLDKRSATVYFTRTTS
;
A
#
# COMPACT_ATOMS: atom_id res chain seq x y z
N MET A 1 36.32 70.26 -48.18
CA MET A 1 37.22 69.15 -48.54
C MET A 1 37.41 68.30 -47.28
N THR A 2 36.50 67.36 -47.01
CA THR A 2 36.62 65.89 -47.28
C THR A 2 37.77 65.27 -46.47
N GLY A 3 37.60 64.40 -45.48
CA GLY A 3 36.47 63.71 -44.84
C GLY A 3 37.06 62.66 -43.87
N PRO A 4 36.36 62.21 -42.81
CA PRO A 4 36.89 61.18 -41.91
C PRO A 4 36.85 59.80 -42.59
N GLU A 5 38.00 59.12 -42.63
CA GLU A 5 38.12 57.72 -43.05
C GLU A 5 37.24 56.82 -42.18
N ARG A 6 36.32 56.12 -42.84
CA ARG A 6 35.50 55.06 -42.23
C ARG A 6 36.41 53.92 -41.80
N SER A 7 36.47 53.67 -40.50
CA SER A 7 36.98 52.41 -39.96
C SER A 7 36.03 51.27 -40.35
N GLY A 8 36.25 50.73 -41.55
CA GLY A 8 35.53 49.58 -42.08
C GLY A 8 35.95 48.32 -41.33
N GLY A 9 35.10 47.88 -40.41
CA GLY A 9 35.28 46.72 -39.56
C GLY A 9 35.75 45.49 -40.34
N ARG A 10 37.00 45.10 -40.09
CA ARG A 10 37.52 43.79 -40.48
C ARG A 10 36.87 42.78 -39.53
N VAL A 11 35.66 42.34 -39.86
CA VAL A 11 35.02 41.20 -39.16
C VAL A 11 35.94 40.00 -39.40
N THR A 12 36.83 39.79 -38.44
CA THR A 12 37.84 38.75 -38.44
C THR A 12 37.15 37.42 -38.66
N ARG A 13 37.73 36.56 -39.51
CA ARG A 13 37.19 35.22 -39.81
C ARG A 13 36.83 34.43 -38.53
N ALA A 14 37.50 34.74 -37.41
CA ALA A 14 37.19 34.28 -36.06
C ALA A 14 35.78 34.64 -35.54
N ALA A 15 35.27 35.85 -35.81
CA ALA A 15 33.94 36.26 -35.38
C ALA A 15 32.83 35.53 -36.16
N LYS A 16 33.08 35.25 -37.45
CA LYS A 16 32.18 34.40 -38.25
C LYS A 16 32.20 32.96 -37.73
N LEU A 17 33.38 32.40 -37.44
CA LEU A 17 33.50 31.05 -36.87
C LEU A 17 32.79 30.93 -35.51
N ALA A 18 32.99 31.92 -34.62
CA ALA A 18 32.34 31.96 -33.32
C ALA A 18 30.81 31.99 -33.44
N LEU A 19 30.27 32.80 -34.36
CA LEU A 19 28.82 32.87 -34.58
C LEU A 19 28.24 31.54 -35.09
N PHE A 20 28.96 30.83 -35.96
CA PHE A 20 28.57 29.50 -36.44
C PHE A 20 28.60 28.46 -35.32
N ILE A 21 29.64 28.46 -34.48
CA ILE A 21 29.75 27.52 -33.36
C ILE A 21 28.63 27.80 -32.35
N THR A 22 28.43 29.05 -31.94
CA THR A 22 27.36 29.42 -31.00
C THR A 22 25.98 29.10 -31.59
N GLY A 23 25.76 29.37 -32.88
CA GLY A 23 24.52 29.00 -33.57
C GLY A 23 24.28 27.49 -33.60
N ALA A 24 25.31 26.69 -33.88
CA ALA A 24 25.24 25.24 -33.87
C ALA A 24 24.99 24.68 -32.45
N VAL A 25 25.63 25.25 -31.43
CA VAL A 25 25.43 24.85 -30.03
C VAL A 25 24.00 25.16 -29.58
N VAL A 26 23.48 26.35 -29.88
CA VAL A 26 22.09 26.72 -29.55
C VAL A 26 21.11 25.83 -30.30
N LEU A 27 21.34 25.55 -31.58
CA LEU A 27 20.52 24.63 -32.36
C LEU A 27 20.53 23.22 -31.76
N CYS A 28 21.70 22.72 -31.34
CA CYS A 28 21.82 21.43 -30.66
C CYS A 28 21.09 21.41 -29.32
N VAL A 29 21.17 22.46 -28.51
CA VAL A 29 20.45 22.54 -27.22
C VAL A 29 18.94 22.59 -27.45
N VAL A 30 18.46 23.39 -28.41
CA VAL A 30 17.04 23.48 -28.74
C VAL A 30 16.54 22.15 -29.32
N ALA A 31 17.31 21.49 -30.19
CA ALA A 31 16.99 20.17 -30.71
C ALA A 31 16.99 19.11 -29.62
N ALA A 32 17.96 19.10 -28.71
CA ALA A 32 18.01 18.18 -27.58
C ALA A 32 16.84 18.40 -26.60
N CYS A 33 16.47 19.65 -26.31
CA CYS A 33 15.30 19.98 -25.50
C CYS A 33 13.99 19.62 -26.21
N GLY A 34 13.89 19.85 -27.52
CA GLY A 34 12.73 19.47 -28.33
C GLY A 34 12.54 17.96 -28.39
N VAL A 35 13.64 17.20 -28.56
CA VAL A 35 13.65 15.74 -28.50
C VAL A 35 13.30 15.25 -27.09
N ALA A 36 13.81 15.88 -26.02
CA ALA A 36 13.43 15.53 -24.65
C ALA A 36 11.94 15.76 -24.35
N LEU A 37 11.35 16.82 -24.91
CA LEU A 37 9.91 17.09 -24.79
C LEU A 37 9.06 16.14 -25.65
N ALA A 38 9.52 15.78 -26.84
CA ALA A 38 8.84 14.82 -27.72
C ALA A 38 8.95 13.37 -27.21
N LEU A 39 10.04 13.04 -26.52
CA LEU A 39 10.24 11.74 -25.87
C LEU A 39 9.64 11.68 -24.47
N ARG A 40 9.00 12.75 -23.97
CA ARG A 40 8.26 12.76 -22.69
C ARG A 40 7.27 11.59 -22.60
N ASP A 41 6.62 11.25 -23.71
CA ASP A 41 5.64 10.17 -23.78
C ASP A 41 6.29 8.79 -23.95
N TRP A 42 7.58 8.74 -24.33
CA TRP A 42 8.35 7.51 -24.58
C TRP A 42 9.30 7.13 -23.44
N VAL A 43 9.63 8.07 -22.54
CA VAL A 43 10.43 7.80 -21.33
C VAL A 43 9.47 7.43 -20.19
N PRO A 44 9.36 6.14 -19.81
CA PRO A 44 8.57 5.73 -18.67
C PRO A 44 9.16 6.38 -17.42
N GLY A 45 8.48 7.40 -16.89
CA GLY A 45 8.92 8.21 -15.74
C GLY A 45 8.66 9.71 -15.85
N LEU A 46 8.41 10.27 -17.04
CA LEU A 46 8.10 11.70 -17.24
C LEU A 46 6.66 11.99 -17.69
N ALA A 47 5.95 10.99 -18.23
CA ALA A 47 4.52 11.06 -18.48
C ALA A 47 3.77 10.81 -17.16
N GLY A 48 3.29 11.91 -16.57
CA GLY A 48 2.44 12.02 -15.39
C GLY A 48 1.97 10.71 -14.78
N CYS A 49 2.56 10.35 -13.65
CA CYS A 49 1.84 9.50 -12.71
C CYS A 49 0.52 10.21 -12.39
N ALA A 50 -0.59 9.64 -12.82
CA ALA A 50 -1.85 9.98 -12.19
C ALA A 50 -1.71 9.50 -10.73
N ASP A 51 -1.83 10.43 -9.78
CA ASP A 51 -1.92 10.06 -8.37
C ASP A 51 -3.06 9.03 -8.24
N ILE A 52 -2.71 7.80 -7.87
CA ILE A 52 -3.73 6.79 -7.62
C ILE A 52 -4.28 7.15 -6.26
N THR A 53 -5.44 7.79 -6.23
CA THR A 53 -6.06 8.29 -5.01
C THR A 53 -6.64 7.17 -4.13
N ALA A 54 -6.64 5.93 -4.60
CA ALA A 54 -7.18 4.77 -3.89
C ALA A 54 -6.16 3.63 -3.81
N PRO A 55 -5.98 2.98 -2.64
CA PRO A 55 -5.15 1.80 -2.52
C PRO A 55 -5.66 0.66 -3.43
N THR A 56 -4.75 -0.02 -4.12
CA THR A 56 -5.10 -1.20 -4.92
C THR A 56 -5.49 -2.35 -3.99
N LYS A 57 -6.46 -3.17 -4.39
CA LYS A 57 -6.89 -4.37 -3.65
C LYS A 57 -6.94 -5.60 -4.55
N THR A 58 -6.69 -6.77 -3.98
CA THR A 58 -6.89 -8.06 -4.66
C THR A 58 -8.37 -8.46 -4.64
N ALA A 59 -8.74 -9.43 -5.47
CA ALA A 59 -10.01 -10.12 -5.32
C ALA A 59 -10.07 -10.89 -3.98
N VAL A 60 -11.28 -11.17 -3.51
CA VAL A 60 -11.50 -12.01 -2.32
C VAL A 60 -11.02 -13.43 -2.63
N SER A 61 -10.12 -13.92 -1.80
CA SER A 61 -9.53 -15.26 -1.85
C SER A 61 -10.14 -16.18 -0.80
N THR A 62 -10.23 -17.46 -1.14
CA THR A 62 -10.74 -18.53 -0.27
C THR A 62 -9.67 -19.55 0.11
N GLN A 63 -8.39 -19.22 -0.11
CA GLN A 63 -7.29 -20.15 0.12
C GLN A 63 -7.00 -20.31 1.63
N LYS A 64 -7.46 -21.44 2.19
CA LYS A 64 -7.29 -21.79 3.62
C LYS A 64 -5.85 -21.98 4.06
N VAL A 65 -5.07 -22.70 3.25
CA VAL A 65 -3.69 -23.09 3.59
C VAL A 65 -2.84 -21.89 3.97
N ARG A 66 -3.00 -20.75 3.27
CA ARG A 66 -2.28 -19.52 3.60
C ARG A 66 -2.64 -19.01 5.00
N ILE A 67 -3.91 -19.03 5.38
CA ILE A 67 -4.36 -18.57 6.70
C ILE A 67 -3.91 -19.52 7.80
N GLU A 68 -3.96 -20.82 7.57
CA GLU A 68 -3.46 -21.83 8.52
C GLU A 68 -1.93 -21.73 8.69
N GLN A 69 -1.19 -21.35 7.66
CA GLN A 69 0.25 -21.07 7.77
C GLN A 69 0.53 -19.79 8.56
N LEU A 70 -0.25 -18.73 8.32
CA LEU A 70 -0.07 -17.44 8.99
C LEU A 70 -0.52 -17.46 10.46
N TRP A 71 -1.59 -18.21 10.76
CA TRP A 71 -2.14 -18.40 12.09
C TRP A 71 -2.45 -19.88 12.35
N PRO A 72 -1.44 -20.69 12.70
CA PRO A 72 -1.61 -22.14 12.93
C PRO A 72 -2.65 -22.46 14.02
N ARG A 73 -2.84 -21.55 14.97
CA ARG A 73 -3.86 -21.70 16.02
C ARG A 73 -5.30 -21.68 15.49
N LEU A 74 -5.56 -21.23 14.27
CA LEU A 74 -6.89 -21.26 13.67
C LEU A 74 -7.19 -22.60 12.98
N ALA A 75 -6.18 -23.43 12.73
CA ALA A 75 -6.40 -24.73 12.13
C ALA A 75 -7.18 -25.66 13.08
N PRO A 76 -8.12 -26.48 12.57
CA PRO A 76 -8.55 -26.55 11.17
C PRO A 76 -9.58 -25.47 10.80
N VAL A 77 -9.41 -24.84 9.62
CA VAL A 77 -10.32 -23.81 9.11
C VAL A 77 -11.42 -24.42 8.21
N GLN A 78 -12.69 -24.17 8.54
CA GLN A 78 -13.85 -24.65 7.80
C GLN A 78 -14.12 -23.85 6.52
N SER A 79 -13.99 -22.53 6.56
CA SER A 79 -14.10 -21.64 5.39
C SER A 79 -13.31 -20.35 5.64
N VAL A 80 -12.94 -19.66 4.56
CA VAL A 80 -12.19 -18.41 4.68
C VAL A 80 -12.49 -17.48 3.51
N HIS A 81 -12.52 -16.18 3.79
CA HIS A 81 -12.67 -15.10 2.80
C HIS A 81 -11.74 -13.97 3.20
N TRP A 82 -10.71 -13.69 2.38
CA TRP A 82 -9.72 -12.66 2.70
C TRP A 82 -9.24 -11.92 1.47
N GLN A 83 -8.75 -10.71 1.68
CA GLN A 83 -8.19 -9.87 0.63
C GLN A 83 -6.96 -9.13 1.14
N GLU A 84 -6.06 -8.79 0.22
CA GLU A 84 -4.95 -7.88 0.46
C GLU A 84 -5.27 -6.54 -0.19
N ARG A 85 -4.92 -5.45 0.50
CA ARG A 85 -4.93 -4.11 -0.07
C ARG A 85 -3.62 -3.42 0.24
N GLU A 86 -3.21 -2.49 -0.60
CA GLU A 86 -2.11 -1.59 -0.25
C GLU A 86 -2.50 -0.81 1.01
N ALA A 87 -1.56 -0.65 1.94
CA ALA A 87 -1.81 0.08 3.20
C ALA A 87 -2.05 1.57 2.95
N ARG A 88 -1.51 2.09 1.86
CA ARG A 88 -1.67 3.48 1.41
C ARG A 88 -1.78 3.53 -0.11
N ALA A 89 -2.42 4.58 -0.60
CA ALA A 89 -2.50 4.84 -2.02
C ALA A 89 -1.12 5.27 -2.54
N ARG A 90 -0.76 4.87 -3.77
CA ARG A 90 0.56 5.16 -4.32
C ARG A 90 0.65 6.64 -4.68
N SER A 91 1.68 7.30 -4.17
CA SER A 91 2.10 8.63 -4.63
C SER A 91 3.35 8.50 -5.51
N CYS A 92 3.56 9.40 -6.46
CA CYS A 92 4.81 9.40 -7.24
C CYS A 92 5.83 10.39 -6.68
N PRO A 93 7.14 10.07 -6.72
CA PRO A 93 7.76 8.77 -7.03
C PRO A 93 7.97 7.95 -5.75
N GLU A 94 7.03 7.08 -5.40
CA GLU A 94 7.23 6.13 -4.31
C GLU A 94 8.09 4.95 -4.78
N ILE A 95 9.39 5.06 -4.53
CA ILE A 95 10.40 4.04 -4.82
C ILE A 95 10.71 3.32 -3.51
N GLY A 96 9.90 2.32 -3.15
CA GLY A 96 10.10 1.52 -1.94
C GLY A 96 9.15 0.32 -1.87
N PRO A 97 9.44 -0.67 -1.00
CA PRO A 97 8.51 -1.76 -0.73
C PRO A 97 7.21 -1.19 -0.15
N MET A 98 6.08 -1.73 -0.60
CA MET A 98 4.75 -1.30 -0.17
C MET A 98 4.23 -2.23 0.91
N ASP A 99 3.76 -1.66 2.01
CA ASP A 99 3.02 -2.40 3.01
C ASP A 99 1.64 -2.79 2.46
N TYR A 100 1.22 -4.02 2.74
CA TYR A 100 -0.10 -4.52 2.43
C TYR A 100 -0.85 -4.84 3.71
N VAL A 101 -2.13 -4.52 3.76
CA VAL A 101 -3.03 -4.95 4.83
C VAL A 101 -3.89 -6.10 4.33
N MET A 102 -3.67 -7.28 4.89
CA MET A 102 -4.52 -8.44 4.76
C MET A 102 -5.69 -8.33 5.75
N ASN A 103 -6.91 -8.47 5.27
CA ASN A 103 -8.10 -8.57 6.12
C ASN A 103 -8.94 -9.76 5.68
N GLY A 104 -9.64 -10.39 6.61
CA GLY A 104 -10.50 -11.51 6.26
C GLY A 104 -11.30 -12.07 7.41
N PHE A 105 -12.14 -13.03 7.06
CA PHE A 105 -12.91 -13.86 7.98
C PHE A 105 -12.51 -15.31 7.78
N ALA A 106 -12.30 -16.03 8.88
CA ALA A 106 -12.09 -17.47 8.91
C ALA A 106 -13.14 -18.11 9.82
N VAL A 107 -13.84 -19.12 9.34
CA VAL A 107 -14.74 -19.92 10.18
C VAL A 107 -13.95 -21.11 10.71
N VAL A 108 -13.91 -21.27 12.02
CA VAL A 108 -13.29 -22.41 12.71
C VAL A 108 -14.38 -23.35 13.22
N THR A 109 -13.99 -24.48 13.82
CA THR A 109 -14.98 -25.35 14.48
C THR A 109 -15.48 -24.72 15.78
N ALA A 110 -16.67 -25.12 16.23
CA ALA A 110 -17.24 -24.62 17.49
C ALA A 110 -16.33 -24.96 18.68
N GLU A 111 -15.79 -26.17 18.72
CA GLU A 111 -14.85 -26.62 19.74
C GLU A 111 -13.61 -25.73 19.73
N ARG A 112 -13.10 -25.39 18.54
CA ARG A 112 -11.93 -24.53 18.41
C ARG A 112 -12.23 -23.09 18.83
N ALA A 113 -13.41 -22.57 18.51
CA ALA A 113 -13.84 -21.26 18.97
C ALA A 113 -13.92 -21.21 20.52
N GLU A 114 -14.40 -22.27 21.16
CA GLU A 114 -14.40 -22.38 22.62
C GLU A 114 -12.98 -22.43 23.20
N GLU A 115 -12.08 -23.21 22.63
CA GLU A 115 -10.68 -23.27 23.05
C GLU A 115 -9.98 -21.90 22.93
N LEU A 116 -10.16 -21.21 21.80
CA LEU A 116 -9.59 -19.87 21.56
C LEU A 116 -10.15 -18.85 22.55
N ALA A 117 -11.44 -18.94 22.86
CA ALA A 117 -12.10 -18.13 23.85
C ALA A 117 -11.58 -18.37 25.28
N GLN A 118 -11.32 -19.62 25.65
CA GLN A 118 -10.84 -20.01 26.97
C GLN A 118 -9.35 -19.70 27.16
N GLY A 119 -8.55 -19.78 26.09
CA GLY A 119 -7.13 -19.43 26.10
C GLY A 119 -6.86 -17.96 26.48
N THR A 120 -7.86 -17.09 26.36
CA THR A 120 -7.81 -15.68 26.80
C THR A 120 -7.92 -15.54 28.33
N VAL A 121 -8.42 -16.57 29.02
CA VAL A 121 -8.72 -16.55 30.47
C VAL A 121 -7.63 -17.20 31.31
N ARG A 122 -6.58 -17.81 30.73
CA ARG A 122 -5.51 -18.41 31.55
C ARG A 122 -4.81 -17.32 32.36
N PRO A 123 -4.98 -17.26 33.70
CA PRO A 123 -4.23 -16.32 34.51
C PRO A 123 -2.77 -16.75 34.37
N SER A 124 -1.88 -15.81 34.04
CA SER A 124 -0.47 -16.00 34.39
C SER A 124 -0.45 -16.34 35.87
N ALA A 125 -0.03 -17.55 36.22
CA ALA A 125 0.10 -18.00 37.58
C ALA A 125 1.26 -17.25 38.25
N SER A 126 1.09 -15.96 38.55
CA SER A 126 1.95 -15.08 39.37
C SER A 126 1.36 -13.67 39.54
N ALA A 127 0.03 -13.50 39.57
CA ALA A 127 -0.56 -12.22 39.96
C ALA A 127 -1.80 -12.43 40.82
N SER A 128 -1.78 -11.81 42.01
CA SER A 128 -2.86 -11.76 42.99
C SER A 128 -4.21 -11.43 42.33
N PRO A 129 -5.33 -12.02 42.79
CA PRO A 129 -6.64 -11.75 42.23
C PRO A 129 -7.10 -10.35 42.65
N SER A 130 -6.93 -9.36 41.78
CA SER A 130 -7.74 -8.13 41.83
C SER A 130 -9.04 -8.37 41.06
N PRO A 131 -10.21 -7.97 41.59
CA PRO A 131 -11.46 -8.02 40.85
C PRO A 131 -11.45 -6.89 39.80
N GLY A 132 -10.90 -7.19 38.61
CA GLY A 132 -10.86 -6.33 37.43
C GLY A 132 -11.77 -6.86 36.31
N PRO A 133 -12.24 -5.99 35.39
CA PRO A 133 -13.52 -6.14 34.70
C PRO A 133 -13.55 -7.30 33.70
N LEU A 134 -14.79 -7.74 33.41
CA LEU A 134 -15.21 -8.67 32.36
C LEU A 134 -14.38 -8.55 31.07
N PRO A 135 -14.28 -9.64 30.26
CA PRO A 135 -13.62 -9.60 28.96
C PRO A 135 -14.17 -8.40 28.17
N SER A 136 -13.31 -7.41 27.93
CA SER A 136 -13.70 -6.19 27.24
C SER A 136 -14.14 -6.57 25.84
N THR A 137 -15.41 -6.30 25.53
CA THR A 137 -15.92 -6.32 24.16
C THR A 137 -14.98 -5.48 23.30
N ALA A 138 -14.29 -6.11 22.36
CA ALA A 138 -13.37 -5.40 21.49
C ALA A 138 -14.18 -4.38 20.67
N ALA A 139 -13.61 -3.19 20.46
CA ALA A 139 -14.19 -2.24 19.52
C ALA A 139 -14.39 -2.95 18.16
N PRO A 140 -15.51 -2.70 17.45
CA PRO A 140 -15.76 -3.33 16.16
C PRO A 140 -14.56 -3.11 15.24
N PRO A 141 -14.19 -4.12 14.42
CA PRO A 141 -13.02 -4.03 13.55
C PRO A 141 -13.09 -2.74 12.75
N GLN A 142 -12.02 -1.94 12.83
CA GLN A 142 -11.92 -0.66 12.13
C GLN A 142 -12.06 -0.92 10.62
N GLN A 143 -13.27 -0.71 10.12
CA GLN A 143 -13.70 -0.85 8.73
C GLN A 143 -13.34 -2.19 8.08
N VAL A 144 -14.21 -3.18 8.27
CA VAL A 144 -14.29 -4.36 7.40
C VAL A 144 -14.41 -3.87 5.94
N PRO A 145 -13.55 -4.32 5.01
CA PRO A 145 -13.65 -3.95 3.60
C PRO A 145 -15.04 -4.26 3.03
N PRO A 146 -15.60 -3.39 2.17
CA PRO A 146 -16.93 -3.59 1.60
C PRO A 146 -17.14 -4.95 0.92
N ASP A 147 -16.11 -5.47 0.25
CA ASP A 147 -16.20 -6.77 -0.45
C ASP A 147 -16.20 -7.97 0.51
N LEU A 148 -15.79 -7.76 1.78
CA LEU A 148 -15.82 -8.77 2.83
C LEU A 148 -17.09 -8.75 3.68
N LEU A 149 -17.88 -7.66 3.61
CA LEU A 149 -19.13 -7.53 4.38
C LEU A 149 -20.11 -8.70 4.19
N PRO A 150 -20.29 -9.29 2.98
CA PRO A 150 -21.19 -10.44 2.80
C PRO A 150 -20.78 -11.69 3.61
N PHE A 151 -19.54 -11.76 4.09
CA PHE A 151 -19.01 -12.88 4.87
C PHE A 151 -18.92 -12.57 6.37
N ALA A 152 -19.27 -11.35 6.77
CA ALA A 152 -19.34 -10.98 8.17
C ALA A 152 -20.57 -11.63 8.85
N PRO A 153 -20.48 -12.00 10.14
CA PRO A 153 -21.66 -12.39 10.90
C PRO A 153 -22.65 -11.22 10.95
N PRO A 154 -23.97 -11.48 10.98
CA PRO A 154 -24.99 -10.41 10.95
C PRO A 154 -24.97 -9.52 12.20
N ASP A 155 -24.73 -10.10 13.39
CA ASP A 155 -24.67 -9.39 14.68
C ASP A 155 -23.46 -9.85 15.50
N PRO A 156 -22.24 -9.52 15.07
CA PRO A 156 -21.05 -10.11 15.65
C PRO A 156 -20.76 -9.55 17.03
N THR A 157 -20.40 -10.42 17.97
CA THR A 157 -19.91 -10.03 19.30
C THR A 157 -18.43 -10.34 19.39
N TRP A 158 -17.60 -9.36 19.04
CA TRP A 158 -16.16 -9.54 18.95
C TRP A 158 -15.47 -9.65 20.31
N VAL A 159 -14.70 -10.71 20.46
CA VAL A 159 -13.77 -10.93 21.57
C VAL A 159 -12.36 -10.95 21.01
N ASP A 160 -11.48 -10.09 21.53
CA ASP A 160 -10.06 -10.12 21.18
C ASP A 160 -9.42 -11.41 21.73
N ILE A 161 -8.78 -12.17 20.85
CA ILE A 161 -8.07 -13.42 21.19
C ILE A 161 -6.55 -13.31 20.94
N GLY A 162 -6.04 -12.09 20.75
CA GLY A 162 -4.64 -11.77 20.45
C GLY A 162 -4.28 -11.87 18.97
N ASP A 163 -3.04 -11.53 18.63
CA ASP A 163 -2.47 -11.67 17.27
C ASP A 163 -3.28 -10.98 16.15
N HIS A 164 -3.95 -9.87 16.46
CA HIS A 164 -4.86 -9.15 15.55
C HIS A 164 -6.06 -10.00 15.07
N LEU A 165 -6.53 -10.90 15.94
CA LEU A 165 -7.67 -11.77 15.71
C LEU A 165 -8.82 -11.39 16.65
N LEU A 166 -10.01 -11.23 16.07
CA LEU A 166 -11.25 -11.01 16.80
C LEU A 166 -12.17 -12.21 16.55
N LEU A 167 -12.64 -12.85 17.61
CA LEU A 167 -13.52 -14.01 17.55
C LEU A 167 -14.96 -13.60 17.86
N ASP A 168 -15.88 -13.93 16.97
CA ASP A 168 -17.30 -14.06 17.30
C ASP A 168 -17.60 -15.52 17.65
N LYS A 169 -17.80 -15.78 18.95
CA LYS A 169 -18.01 -17.15 19.45
C LYS A 169 -19.30 -17.76 18.90
N ARG A 170 -20.33 -16.94 18.65
CA ARG A 170 -21.67 -17.43 18.26
C ARG A 170 -21.67 -18.05 16.87
N SER A 171 -20.92 -17.46 15.94
CA SER A 171 -20.78 -17.97 14.58
C SER A 171 -19.49 -18.77 14.35
N ALA A 172 -18.64 -18.94 15.39
CA ALA A 172 -17.29 -19.48 15.27
C ALA A 172 -16.45 -18.78 14.19
N THR A 173 -16.69 -17.47 13.98
CA THR A 173 -16.02 -16.68 12.95
C THR A 173 -14.92 -15.83 13.59
N VAL A 174 -13.73 -15.92 13.03
CA VAL A 174 -12.59 -15.07 13.37
C VAL A 174 -12.39 -14.02 12.29
N TYR A 175 -12.48 -12.75 12.66
CA TYR A 175 -11.96 -11.66 11.85
C TYR A 175 -10.47 -11.49 12.12
N PHE A 176 -9.67 -11.35 11.07
CA PHE A 176 -8.24 -11.14 11.18
C PHE A 176 -7.78 -9.94 10.36
N THR A 177 -6.77 -9.25 10.88
CA THR A 177 -6.07 -8.20 10.15
C THR A 177 -4.56 -8.37 10.32
N ARG A 178 -3.78 -8.17 9.25
CA ARG A 178 -2.32 -8.26 9.31
C ARG A 178 -1.71 -7.31 8.31
N THR A 179 -0.71 -6.54 8.75
CA THR A 179 0.13 -5.77 7.84
C THR A 179 1.35 -6.61 7.45
N THR A 180 1.66 -6.67 6.16
CA THR A 180 2.83 -7.35 5.60
C THR A 180 3.69 -6.35 4.85
N SER A 181 4.99 -6.34 5.12
CA SER A 181 6.02 -5.51 4.49
C SER A 181 6.87 -6.28 3.50
#